data_AF-A0A225D965-F1
#
_entry.id   AF-A0A225D965-F1
#
_cell.length_a   1.000
_cell.length_b   1.000
_cell.length_c   1.000
_cell.angle_alpha   90.00
_cell.angle_beta   90.00
_cell.angle_gamma   90.00
#
_symmetry.space_group_name_H-M   'P 1'
#
loop_
_entity.id
_entity.type
_entity.pdbx_description
1 polymer ?
#
loop_
_entity_poly.entity_id
_entity_poly.type
_entity_poly.pdbx_seq_one_letter_code
_entity_poly.pdbx_strand_id
1 'polypeptide(L)'
;MVERRIELDRRYQRKKKMHKLKAKLIAAPAGPDREKILEKIKRISPWWTEASLKPVAPEAPKAEAEAAKEPKKPKAPPKPKPEKKA
;
A
#
# COMPACT_ATOMS: atom_id res chain seq x y z
N MET A 1 5.42 22.19 -5.97
CA MET A 1 4.67 21.15 -5.23
C MET A 1 4.53 19.81 -5.98
N VAL A 2 4.72 19.74 -7.31
CA VAL A 2 4.59 18.50 -8.11
C VAL A 2 5.76 17.53 -7.89
N GLU A 3 7.00 18.03 -7.83
CA GLU A 3 8.20 17.21 -7.60
C GLU A 3 8.15 16.50 -6.25
N ARG A 4 7.71 17.20 -5.21
CA ARG A 4 7.47 16.62 -3.88
C ARG A 4 6.41 15.52 -3.91
N ARG A 5 5.35 15.66 -4.71
CA ARG A 5 4.33 14.61 -4.87
C ARG A 5 4.94 13.37 -5.53
N ILE A 6 5.66 13.55 -6.64
CA ILE A 6 6.32 12.45 -7.37
C ILE A 6 7.32 11.72 -6.47
N GLU A 7 8.12 12.47 -5.69
CA GLU A 7 9.07 11.92 -4.73
C GLU A 7 8.36 11.09 -3.65
N LEU A 8 7.29 11.62 -3.06
CA LEU A 8 6.49 10.92 -2.06
C LEU A 8 5.86 9.66 -2.64
N ASP A 9 5.33 9.71 -3.86
CA ASP A 9 4.73 8.56 -4.52
C ASP A 9 5.78 7.47 -4.75
N ARG A 10 6.98 7.81 -5.21
CA ARG A 10 8.11 6.86 -5.32
C ARG A 10 8.47 6.25 -3.97
N ARG A 11 8.51 7.06 -2.91
CA ARG A 11 8.80 6.59 -1.55
C ARG A 11 7.74 5.60 -1.06
N TYR A 12 6.46 5.91 -1.23
CA TYR A 12 5.35 5.04 -0.84
C TYR A 12 5.30 3.76 -1.67
N GLN A 13 5.55 3.84 -2.98
CA GLN A 13 5.66 2.67 -3.83
C GLN A 13 6.82 1.75 -3.40
N ARG A 14 7.99 2.31 -3.08
CA ARG A 14 9.14 1.53 -2.56
C ARG A 14 8.78 0.84 -1.24
N LYS A 15 8.12 1.54 -0.32
CA LYS A 15 7.63 0.97 0.96
C LYS A 15 6.63 -0.16 0.72
N LYS A 16 5.65 0.04 -0.16
CA LYS A 16 4.63 -0.95 -0.53
C LYS A 16 5.26 -2.20 -1.18
N LYS A 17 6.22 -2.01 -2.09
CA LYS A 17 6.95 -3.12 -2.73
C LYS A 17 7.74 -3.92 -1.70
N MET A 18 8.39 -3.22 -0.76
CA MET A 18 9.16 -3.89 0.29
C MET A 18 8.27 -4.70 1.24
N HIS A 19 7.12 -4.16 1.63
CA HIS A 19 6.14 -4.89 2.43
C HIS A 19 5.66 -6.18 1.73
N LYS A 20 5.35 -6.09 0.44
CA LYS A 20 4.94 -7.27 -0.36
C LYS A 20 6.04 -8.32 -0.45
N LEU A 21 7.30 -7.92 -0.63
CA LEU A 21 8.41 -8.86 -0.71
C LEU A 21 8.66 -9.56 0.62
N LYS A 22 8.60 -8.84 1.75
CA LYS A 22 8.70 -9.43 3.09
C LYS A 22 7.56 -10.42 3.35
N ALA A 23 6.32 -10.08 3.02
CA ALA A 23 5.18 -10.99 3.18
C ALA A 23 5.36 -12.27 2.34
N LYS A 24 5.84 -12.14 1.10
CA LYS A 24 6.17 -13.30 0.26
C LYS A 24 7.32 -14.13 0.82
N LEU A 25 8.31 -13.50 1.46
CA LEU A 25 9.42 -14.21 2.07
C LEU A 25 8.97 -15.07 3.26
N ILE A 26 8.00 -14.59 4.05
CA ILE A 26 7.39 -15.36 5.15
C ILE A 26 6.58 -16.54 4.61
N ALA A 27 5.82 -16.32 3.54
CA ALA A 27 4.94 -17.33 2.97
C ALA A 27 5.66 -18.39 2.11
N ALA A 28 6.84 -18.08 1.58
CA ALA A 28 7.59 -18.99 0.73
C ALA A 28 8.40 -19.99 1.57
N PRO A 29 8.23 -21.32 1.35
CA PRO A 29 9.13 -22.31 1.93
C PRO A 29 10.56 -22.15 1.37
N ALA A 30 11.53 -22.78 2.03
CA ALA A 30 12.91 -22.78 1.56
C ALA A 30 12.99 -23.34 0.13
N GLY A 31 13.60 -22.59 -0.78
CA GLY A 31 13.68 -22.95 -2.18
C GLY A 31 14.07 -21.78 -3.11
N PRO A 32 14.12 -22.01 -4.43
CA PRO A 32 14.60 -21.05 -5.41
C PRO A 32 13.76 -19.76 -5.46
N ASP A 33 12.48 -19.83 -5.08
CA ASP A 33 11.63 -18.65 -5.03
C ASP A 33 11.94 -17.74 -3.82
N ARG A 34 12.38 -18.32 -2.70
CA ARG A 34 12.86 -17.56 -1.55
C ARG A 34 14.09 -16.74 -1.92
N GLU A 35 15.04 -17.33 -2.63
CA GLU A 35 16.26 -16.67 -3.10
C GLU A 35 15.96 -15.50 -4.06
N LYS A 36 15.06 -15.70 -5.04
CA LYS A 36 14.60 -14.62 -5.93
C LYS A 36 13.96 -13.48 -5.16
N ILE A 37 13.24 -13.76 -4.07
CA ILE A 37 12.65 -12.72 -3.21
C ILE A 37 13.75 -11.98 -2.45
N LEU A 38 14.73 -12.70 -1.88
CA LEU A 38 15.86 -12.10 -1.18
C LEU A 38 16.69 -11.19 -2.09
N GLU A 39 16.97 -11.61 -3.32
CA GLU A 39 17.64 -10.77 -4.31
C GLU A 39 16.87 -9.48 -4.58
N LYS A 40 15.55 -9.57 -4.75
CA LYS A 40 14.69 -8.39 -4.98
C LYS A 40 14.73 -7.45 -3.77
N ILE A 41 14.81 -7.99 -2.57
CA ILE A 41 14.92 -7.19 -1.35
C ILE A 41 16.29 -6.49 -1.30
N LYS A 42 17.39 -7.23 -1.52
CA LYS A 42 18.75 -6.68 -1.56
C LYS A 42 18.93 -5.59 -2.63
N ARG A 43 18.33 -5.74 -3.81
CA ARG A 43 18.36 -4.69 -4.86
C ARG A 43 17.64 -3.41 -4.42
N ILE A 44 16.56 -3.52 -3.65
CA ILE A 44 15.83 -2.34 -3.16
C ILE A 44 16.50 -1.75 -1.92
N SER A 45 17.10 -2.56 -1.05
CA SER A 45 17.77 -2.12 0.16
C SER A 45 18.97 -3.02 0.41
N PRO A 46 20.17 -2.62 -0.05
CA PRO A 46 21.38 -3.44 0.07
C PRO A 46 21.73 -3.81 1.51
N TRP A 47 21.43 -2.91 2.46
CA TRP A 47 21.71 -3.12 3.89
C TRP A 47 20.60 -3.88 4.63
N TRP A 48 19.58 -4.36 3.92
CA TRP A 48 18.51 -5.10 4.57
C TRP A 48 18.93 -6.54 4.87
N THR A 49 18.66 -7.00 6.10
CA THR A 49 18.99 -8.34 6.58
C THR A 49 17.75 -9.11 7.02
N GLU A 50 17.79 -10.44 6.89
CA GLU A 50 16.69 -11.32 7.31
C GLU A 50 16.38 -11.21 8.81
N ALA A 51 17.37 -10.88 9.64
CA ALA A 51 17.18 -10.59 11.07
C ALA A 51 16.19 -9.45 11.33
N SER A 52 15.97 -8.58 10.34
CA SER A 52 14.95 -7.52 10.42
C SER A 52 13.52 -8.03 10.25
N LEU A 53 13.31 -9.28 9.79
CA LEU A 53 12.05 -9.99 10.00
C LEU A 53 12.04 -10.49 11.43
N LYS A 54 11.78 -9.60 12.39
CA LYS A 54 11.22 -10.08 13.65
C LYS A 54 9.82 -10.59 13.30
N PRO A 55 9.46 -11.85 13.60
CA PRO A 55 8.08 -12.29 13.50
C PRO A 55 7.32 -11.50 14.56
N VAL A 56 6.80 -10.34 14.15
CA VAL A 56 5.70 -9.74 14.86
C VAL A 56 4.58 -10.76 14.62
N ALA A 57 4.38 -11.62 15.62
CA ALA A 57 3.12 -12.33 15.81
C ALA A 57 1.99 -11.35 15.49
N PRO A 58 0.85 -11.78 14.91
CA PRO A 58 -0.20 -10.88 14.47
C PRO A 58 -0.82 -10.16 15.66
N GLU A 59 -0.14 -9.14 16.18
CA GLU A 59 -0.72 -8.13 17.01
C GLU A 59 -1.64 -7.36 16.10
N ALA A 60 -2.91 -7.55 16.40
CA ALA A 60 -4.05 -6.91 15.81
C ALA A 60 -3.76 -5.45 15.45
N PRO A 61 -4.29 -4.96 14.31
CA PRO A 61 -4.24 -3.56 14.00
C PRO A 61 -5.00 -2.78 15.07
N LYS A 62 -4.27 -2.17 16.01
CA LYS A 62 -4.67 -0.93 16.69
C LYS A 62 -3.63 0.10 16.25
N ALA A 63 -3.97 1.19 15.58
CA ALA A 63 -5.10 2.06 15.83
C ALA A 63 -5.59 2.81 14.57
N GLU A 64 -6.77 3.42 14.74
CA GLU A 64 -7.43 4.43 13.90
C GLU A 64 -8.22 3.95 12.67
N ALA A 65 -9.33 3.27 12.98
CA ALA A 65 -10.55 3.34 12.18
C ALA A 65 -11.75 3.53 13.12
N GLU A 66 -11.74 4.63 13.88
CA GLU A 66 -12.94 5.17 14.52
C GLU A 66 -13.09 6.63 14.08
N ALA A 67 -13.55 6.80 12.84
CA ALA A 67 -14.36 7.94 12.41
C ALA A 67 -15.03 7.57 11.09
N ALA A 68 -16.37 7.62 11.08
CA ALA A 68 -17.27 7.58 9.92
C ALA A 68 -17.78 6.22 9.40
N LYS A 69 -18.62 5.55 10.19
CA LYS A 69 -20.01 5.25 9.76
C LYS A 69 -20.85 6.42 10.29
N GLU A 70 -21.79 7.10 9.64
CA GLU A 70 -22.59 7.06 8.40
C GLU A 70 -23.12 8.53 8.20
N PRO A 71 -23.84 8.96 7.14
CA PRO A 71 -24.48 8.20 6.08
C PRO A 71 -24.11 8.66 4.65
N LYS A 72 -24.50 7.83 3.69
CA LYS A 72 -24.55 8.13 2.25
C LYS A 72 -25.26 9.48 2.03
N LYS A 73 -24.55 10.50 1.56
CA LYS A 73 -25.19 11.61 0.83
C LYS A 73 -25.64 11.06 -0.53
N PRO A 74 -26.92 11.18 -0.91
CA PRO A 74 -27.34 10.83 -2.26
C PRO A 74 -26.59 11.70 -3.26
N LYS A 75 -26.10 11.01 -4.29
CA LYS A 75 -25.55 11.55 -5.53
C LYS A 75 -26.44 12.71 -6.00
N ALA A 76 -25.89 13.91 -6.09
CA ALA A 76 -26.60 15.08 -6.59
C ALA A 76 -27.31 14.74 -7.93
N PRO A 77 -28.60 15.09 -8.10
CA PRO A 77 -29.33 14.79 -9.31
C PRO A 77 -28.68 15.51 -10.51
N PRO A 78 -28.68 14.90 -11.72
CA PRO A 78 -28.18 15.56 -12.92
C PRO A 78 -29.00 16.83 -13.18
N LYS A 79 -28.30 17.94 -13.45
CA LYS A 79 -28.87 19.24 -13.80
C LYS A 79 -29.93 19.08 -14.91
N PRO A 80 -31.16 19.63 -14.78
CA PRO A 80 -32.06 19.72 -15.92
C PRO A 80 -31.48 20.69 -16.95
N LYS A 81 -31.46 20.28 -18.22
CA LYS A 81 -31.15 21.14 -19.37
C LYS A 81 -32.19 22.26 -19.44
N PRO A 82 -31.82 23.52 -19.77
CA PRO A 82 -32.80 24.57 -19.96
C PRO A 82 -33.63 24.27 -21.21
N GLU A 83 -34.93 24.05 -21.02
CA GLU A 83 -35.90 24.00 -22.12
C GLU A 83 -35.92 25.37 -22.81
N LYS A 84 -35.68 25.35 -24.11
CA LYS A 84 -35.85 26.52 -24.98
C LYS A 84 -37.33 26.86 -25.02
N LYS A 85 -37.65 28.12 -24.70
CA LYS A 85 -38.92 28.76 -25.03
C LYS A 85 -39.19 28.62 -26.54
N ALA A 86 -40.39 28.16 -26.88
CA ALA A 86 -41.02 28.34 -28.17
C ALA A 86 -42.48 28.75 -27.90
#